data_AF-A0A969E3P7-F1
#
_entry.id   AF-A0A969E3P7-F1
#
_cell.length_a   1.000
_cell.length_b   1.000
_cell.length_c   1.000
_cell.angle_alpha   90.00
_cell.angle_beta   90.00
_cell.angle_gamma   90.00
#
_symmetry.space_group_name_H-M   'P 1'
#
loop_
_entity.id
_entity.type
_entity.pdbx_description
1 polymer ?
#
loop_
_entity_poly.entity_id
_entity_poly.type
_entity_poly.pdbx_seq_one_letter_code
_entity_poly.pdbx_strand_id
1 'polypeptide(L)'
;MPFSDGKEFINPSHSYSYDLDIFGDRSLFQHLNRTTNFIGKEKLAQTFVSDFDKNEILDRQKAIVELQEMTDWRQQFYAIGLLNPDSREAVERLKRWYVTPVERVSSVLRVLSFALPLAFLAAVVGFILTDDSLYYSLIKLTFGLNVGFVGLYFKKIRTEVATLANLFKTLENYSNLIELIENQGFSSKKLQILRGYLSMKNGEKTSAQILQMSKILGRLSSFENLAGALIANGSFLYHLHSLFALYRWKGKYAGAPPQYLDVIAEFEALNSLANFGFNNPEFTFPIFSDKKILTARQIGHPLLTRKSAFAPI
;
A
#
# COMPACT_ATOMS: atom_id res chain seq x y z
N MET A 1 -15.87 14.72 9.99
CA MET A 1 -14.66 15.58 9.92
C MET A 1 -14.53 16.09 8.49
N PRO A 2 -14.11 17.34 8.26
CA PRO A 2 -13.81 17.82 6.92
C PRO A 2 -12.65 17.01 6.30
N PHE A 3 -12.64 16.87 4.97
CA PHE A 3 -11.52 16.25 4.26
C PHE A 3 -10.25 17.10 4.40
N SER A 4 -9.08 16.47 4.20
CA SER A 4 -7.78 17.16 4.28
C SER A 4 -7.73 18.27 3.23
N ASP A 5 -7.24 19.43 3.67
CA ASP A 5 -7.23 20.68 2.94
C ASP A 5 -5.97 20.88 2.07
N GLY A 6 -4.99 19.99 2.19
CA GLY A 6 -3.75 20.01 1.42
C GLY A 6 -2.84 21.19 1.76
N LYS A 7 -3.00 21.81 2.93
CA LYS A 7 -2.19 22.97 3.35
C LYS A 7 -0.68 22.71 3.28
N GLU A 8 -0.24 21.47 3.48
CA GLU A 8 1.17 21.06 3.36
C GLU A 8 1.74 21.13 1.93
N PHE A 9 0.89 21.30 0.91
CA PHE A 9 1.30 21.40 -0.50
C PHE A 9 1.33 22.84 -1.03
N ILE A 10 1.02 23.83 -0.18
CA ILE A 10 1.09 25.25 -0.56
C ILE A 10 2.53 25.60 -0.94
N ASN A 11 2.71 26.10 -2.17
CA ASN A 11 3.97 26.61 -2.67
C ASN A 11 3.76 28.04 -3.21
N PRO A 12 4.17 29.09 -2.48
CA PRO A 12 4.03 30.48 -2.94
C PRO A 12 4.81 30.79 -4.22
N SER A 13 5.80 29.97 -4.59
CA SER A 13 6.58 30.15 -5.82
C SER A 13 5.95 29.48 -7.05
N HIS A 14 4.83 28.77 -6.89
CA HIS A 14 4.14 28.14 -8.01
C HIS A 14 3.33 29.16 -8.82
N SER A 15 3.29 29.01 -10.14
CA SER A 15 2.77 30.03 -11.06
C SER A 15 1.29 30.39 -10.89
N TYR A 16 0.49 29.54 -10.24
CA TYR A 16 -0.95 29.78 -10.06
C TYR A 16 -1.56 29.17 -8.79
N SER A 17 -0.84 28.29 -8.06
CA SER A 17 -1.50 27.52 -6.99
C SER A 17 -1.83 28.36 -5.76
N TYR A 18 -1.09 29.45 -5.56
CA TYR A 18 -1.32 30.39 -4.46
C TYR A 18 -2.49 31.33 -4.76
N ASP A 19 -2.65 31.77 -6.02
CA ASP A 19 -3.69 32.72 -6.42
C ASP A 19 -5.07 32.09 -6.62
N LEU A 20 -5.13 30.80 -6.99
CA LEU A 20 -6.38 30.10 -7.32
C LEU A 20 -6.96 29.29 -6.15
N ASP A 21 -6.54 29.56 -4.91
CA ASP A 21 -7.01 28.87 -3.70
C ASP A 21 -7.02 27.33 -3.85
N ILE A 22 -5.95 26.79 -4.46
CA ILE A 22 -5.87 25.36 -4.76
C ILE A 22 -5.78 24.53 -3.48
N PHE A 23 -5.09 25.03 -2.46
CA PHE A 23 -4.84 24.34 -1.19
C PHE A 23 -5.20 25.23 0.01
N GLY A 24 -5.47 24.62 1.17
CA GLY A 24 -5.85 25.31 2.41
C GLY A 24 -7.34 25.25 2.71
N ASP A 25 -7.78 25.95 3.77
CA ASP A 25 -9.16 25.91 4.23
C ASP A 25 -10.13 26.39 3.13
N ARG A 26 -11.18 25.61 2.88
CA ARG A 26 -12.19 25.82 1.83
C ARG A 26 -11.64 25.85 0.40
N SER A 27 -10.47 25.25 0.18
CA SER A 27 -9.83 25.19 -1.13
C SER A 27 -10.48 24.22 -2.11
N LEU A 28 -10.09 24.33 -3.38
CA LEU A 28 -10.45 23.38 -4.43
C LEU A 28 -10.01 21.95 -4.06
N PHE A 29 -8.78 21.79 -3.57
CA PHE A 29 -8.29 20.49 -3.13
C PHE A 29 -9.18 19.90 -2.03
N GLN A 30 -9.52 20.68 -0.99
CA GLN A 30 -10.36 20.20 0.10
C GLN A 30 -11.74 19.74 -0.39
N HIS A 31 -12.31 20.47 -1.37
CA HIS A 31 -13.61 20.14 -1.92
C HIS A 31 -13.60 18.81 -2.68
N LEU A 32 -12.58 18.57 -3.52
CA LEU A 32 -12.49 17.40 -4.39
C LEU A 32 -11.89 16.16 -3.72
N ASN A 33 -11.04 16.34 -2.71
CA ASN A 33 -10.29 15.24 -2.12
C ASN A 33 -11.19 14.13 -1.51
N ARG A 34 -11.09 12.93 -2.07
CA ARG A 34 -11.66 11.68 -1.53
C ARG A 34 -10.61 10.58 -1.40
N THR A 35 -9.33 10.96 -1.35
CA THR A 35 -8.22 10.05 -1.13
C THR A 35 -8.28 9.52 0.31
N THR A 36 -7.82 8.29 0.51
CA THR A 36 -7.78 7.66 1.84
C THR A 36 -6.35 7.49 2.33
N ASN A 37 -5.41 7.38 1.39
CA ASN A 37 -3.99 7.22 1.67
C ASN A 37 -3.23 8.52 1.39
N PHE A 38 -2.19 8.77 2.16
CA PHE A 38 -1.16 9.78 1.93
C PHE A 38 -0.63 9.76 0.51
N ILE A 39 -0.31 8.58 -0.07
CA ILE A 39 0.16 8.49 -1.46
C ILE A 39 -0.87 9.05 -2.46
N GLY A 40 -2.15 8.76 -2.27
CA GLY A 40 -3.23 9.26 -3.13
C GLY A 40 -3.43 10.76 -2.94
N LYS A 41 -3.37 11.23 -1.69
CA LYS A 41 -3.42 12.65 -1.34
C LYS A 41 -2.31 13.45 -2.02
N GLU A 42 -1.08 12.95 -1.94
CA GLU A 42 0.09 13.54 -2.59
C GLU A 42 -0.06 13.52 -4.11
N LYS A 43 -0.55 12.43 -4.70
CA LYS A 43 -0.79 12.34 -6.14
C LYS A 43 -1.88 13.30 -6.62
N LEU A 44 -2.98 13.41 -5.89
CA LEU A 44 -4.05 14.36 -6.19
C LEU A 44 -3.51 15.79 -6.14
N ALA A 45 -2.72 16.13 -5.10
CA ALA A 45 -2.14 17.46 -4.96
C ALA A 45 -1.20 17.77 -6.13
N GLN A 46 -0.31 16.83 -6.48
CA GLN A 46 0.55 16.93 -7.66
C GLN A 46 -0.26 17.14 -8.94
N THR A 47 -1.40 16.47 -9.09
CA THR A 47 -2.28 16.60 -10.27
C THR A 47 -2.80 18.03 -10.45
N PHE A 48 -3.08 18.76 -9.36
CA PHE A 48 -3.53 20.15 -9.43
C PHE A 48 -2.45 21.15 -9.85
N VAL A 49 -1.18 20.79 -9.70
CA VAL A 49 -0.04 21.68 -9.97
C VAL A 49 0.84 21.19 -11.12
N SER A 50 0.41 20.15 -11.85
CA SER A 50 1.14 19.59 -12.98
C SER A 50 0.55 20.05 -14.29
N ASP A 51 1.42 20.36 -15.25
CA ASP A 51 1.03 20.56 -16.64
C ASP A 51 1.00 19.20 -17.36
N PHE A 52 -0.09 18.94 -18.08
CA PHE A 52 -0.28 17.71 -18.85
C PHE A 52 -0.41 18.03 -20.34
N ASP A 53 0.12 17.16 -21.19
CA ASP A 53 -0.11 17.27 -22.63
C ASP A 53 -1.56 16.88 -23.01
N LYS A 54 -1.96 17.27 -24.23
CA LYS A 54 -3.32 17.02 -24.75
C LYS A 54 -3.74 15.56 -24.65
N ASN A 55 -2.85 14.61 -24.95
CA ASN A 55 -3.20 13.19 -24.96
C ASN A 55 -3.39 12.66 -23.55
N GLU A 56 -2.53 13.05 -22.61
CA GLU A 56 -2.67 12.69 -21.20
C GLU A 56 -3.96 13.28 -20.60
N ILE A 57 -4.33 14.53 -20.93
CA ILE A 57 -5.60 15.12 -20.48
C ILE A 57 -6.79 14.31 -21.05
N LEU A 58 -6.80 14.01 -22.34
CA LEU A 58 -7.88 13.23 -22.97
C LEU A 58 -7.99 11.82 -22.38
N ASP A 59 -6.87 11.15 -22.12
CA ASP A 59 -6.84 9.82 -21.52
C ASP A 59 -7.33 9.86 -20.05
N ARG A 60 -7.00 10.92 -19.29
CA ARG A 60 -7.56 11.16 -17.94
C ARG A 60 -9.06 11.44 -17.98
N GLN A 61 -9.54 12.30 -18.87
CA GLN A 61 -10.96 12.61 -19.00
C GLN A 61 -11.79 11.33 -19.23
N LYS A 62 -11.35 10.46 -20.14
CA LYS A 62 -12.00 9.17 -20.40
C LYS A 62 -12.01 8.26 -19.17
N ALA A 63 -10.91 8.21 -18.42
CA ALA A 63 -10.83 7.43 -17.19
C ALA A 63 -11.77 7.97 -16.11
N ILE A 64 -11.86 9.29 -15.96
CA ILE A 64 -12.74 9.94 -14.99
C ILE A 64 -14.21 9.66 -15.35
N VAL A 65 -14.60 9.80 -16.62
CA VAL A 65 -15.95 9.47 -17.10
C VAL A 65 -16.29 8.00 -16.86
N GLU A 66 -15.37 7.09 -17.16
CA GLU A 66 -15.60 5.67 -16.88
C GLU A 66 -15.81 5.41 -15.39
N LEU A 67 -14.93 5.92 -14.52
CA LEU A 67 -15.03 5.73 -13.08
C LEU A 67 -16.27 6.41 -12.48
N GLN A 68 -16.72 7.53 -13.05
CA GLN A 68 -17.90 8.25 -12.60
C GLN A 68 -19.14 7.34 -12.54
N GLU A 69 -19.32 6.52 -13.57
CA GLU A 69 -20.44 5.56 -13.71
C GLU A 69 -20.30 4.32 -12.82
N MET A 70 -19.11 4.07 -12.25
CA MET A 70 -18.78 2.88 -11.46
C MET A 70 -18.96 3.09 -9.95
N THR A 71 -20.11 3.60 -9.53
CA THR A 71 -20.38 4.03 -8.14
C THR A 71 -20.08 2.94 -7.10
N ASP A 72 -20.60 1.72 -7.28
CA ASP A 72 -20.41 0.63 -6.31
C ASP A 72 -18.94 0.25 -6.17
N TRP A 73 -18.23 0.17 -7.30
CA TRP A 73 -16.79 -0.12 -7.32
C TRP A 73 -15.99 0.99 -6.62
N ARG A 74 -16.31 2.26 -6.88
CA ARG A 74 -15.65 3.41 -6.23
C ARG A 74 -15.90 3.43 -4.72
N GLN A 75 -17.12 3.13 -4.29
CA GLN A 75 -17.46 3.06 -2.86
C GLN A 75 -16.75 1.90 -2.17
N GLN A 76 -16.67 0.73 -2.81
CA GLN A 76 -15.90 -0.39 -2.30
C GLN A 76 -14.40 -0.05 -2.21
N PHE A 77 -13.83 0.57 -3.23
CA PHE A 77 -12.44 1.01 -3.25
C PHE A 77 -12.15 2.00 -2.11
N TYR A 78 -13.02 3.00 -1.92
CA TYR A 78 -12.92 3.96 -0.83
C TYR A 78 -13.06 3.31 0.55
N ALA A 79 -14.03 2.41 0.72
CA ALA A 79 -14.26 1.71 1.99
C ALA A 79 -13.07 0.84 2.40
N ILE A 80 -12.45 0.12 1.45
CA ILE A 80 -11.21 -0.62 1.68
C ILE A 80 -10.13 0.37 2.14
N GLY A 81 -9.90 1.44 1.37
CA GLY A 81 -8.88 2.44 1.67
C GLY A 81 -8.94 3.02 3.09
N LEU A 82 -10.15 3.24 3.63
CA LEU A 82 -10.37 3.75 4.99
C LEU A 82 -9.97 2.79 6.12
N LEU A 83 -9.83 1.49 5.88
CA LEU A 83 -9.60 0.51 6.95
C LEU A 83 -8.25 0.69 7.65
N ASN A 84 -7.18 0.87 6.87
CA ASN A 84 -5.82 1.03 7.37
C ASN A 84 -5.06 2.03 6.48
N PRO A 85 -5.33 3.34 6.62
CA PRO A 85 -4.65 4.37 5.84
C PRO A 85 -3.15 4.38 6.15
N ASP A 86 -2.34 4.69 5.15
CA ASP A 86 -0.90 4.88 5.30
C ASP A 86 -0.54 6.26 5.89
N SER A 87 0.76 6.48 6.09
CA SER A 87 1.33 7.77 6.45
C SER A 87 2.57 8.05 5.61
N ARG A 88 2.98 9.32 5.52
CA ARG A 88 4.23 9.71 4.83
C ARG A 88 5.42 8.92 5.36
N GLU A 89 5.56 8.83 6.69
CA GLU A 89 6.67 8.12 7.32
C GLU A 89 6.65 6.62 7.01
N ALA A 90 5.46 6.01 7.02
CA ALA A 90 5.25 4.61 6.70
C ALA A 90 5.66 4.29 5.25
N VAL A 91 5.21 5.11 4.30
CA VAL A 91 5.52 4.97 2.87
C VAL A 91 7.01 5.13 2.62
N GLU A 92 7.64 6.16 3.18
CA GLU A 92 9.07 6.41 2.97
C GLU A 92 9.94 5.34 3.64
N ARG A 93 9.54 4.81 4.80
CA ARG A 93 10.16 3.62 5.40
C ARG A 93 10.05 2.41 4.47
N LEU A 94 8.87 2.16 3.90
CA LEU A 94 8.63 1.04 3.01
C LEU A 94 9.49 1.15 1.73
N LYS A 95 9.49 2.31 1.06
CA LYS A 95 10.30 2.56 -0.14
C LYS A 95 11.78 2.33 0.13
N ARG A 96 12.31 2.85 1.26
CA ARG A 96 13.70 2.62 1.67
C ARG A 96 13.96 1.14 1.95
N TRP A 97 13.06 0.46 2.64
CA TRP A 97 13.21 -0.96 2.96
C TRP A 97 13.30 -1.83 1.70
N TYR A 98 12.52 -1.52 0.65
CA TYR A 98 12.53 -2.26 -0.63
C TYR A 98 13.89 -2.29 -1.33
N VAL A 99 14.72 -1.27 -1.14
CA VAL A 99 16.04 -1.16 -1.78
C VAL A 99 17.19 -1.62 -0.89
N THR A 100 16.92 -1.97 0.37
CA THR A 100 17.97 -2.50 1.26
C THR A 100 18.38 -3.91 0.81
N PRO A 101 19.68 -4.24 0.88
CA PRO A 101 20.17 -5.54 0.45
C PRO A 101 19.53 -6.68 1.24
N VAL A 102 19.42 -7.84 0.59
CA VAL A 102 18.85 -9.05 1.18
C VAL A 102 19.98 -9.96 1.60
N GLU A 103 19.93 -10.43 2.85
CA GLU A 103 20.85 -11.46 3.30
C GLU A 103 20.47 -12.84 2.73
N ARG A 104 21.47 -13.57 2.22
CA ARG A 104 21.27 -14.95 1.78
C ARG A 104 21.34 -15.89 2.97
N VAL A 105 20.29 -16.70 3.14
CA VAL A 105 20.27 -17.78 4.13
C VAL A 105 20.96 -19.01 3.55
N SER A 106 22.03 -19.47 4.20
CA SER A 106 22.76 -20.68 3.76
C SER A 106 21.87 -21.93 3.85
N SER A 107 22.14 -22.92 3.00
CA SER A 107 21.40 -24.19 3.00
C SER A 107 21.53 -24.93 4.33
N VAL A 108 22.69 -24.86 4.97
CA VAL A 108 22.94 -25.48 6.29
C VAL A 108 22.01 -24.88 7.35
N LEU A 109 21.92 -23.55 7.42
CA LEU A 109 21.05 -22.87 8.39
C LEU A 109 19.57 -23.21 8.16
N ARG A 110 19.18 -23.37 6.90
CA ARG A 110 17.82 -23.80 6.55
C ARG A 110 17.54 -25.22 7.03
N VAL A 111 18.46 -26.17 6.80
CA VAL A 111 18.31 -27.55 7.29
C VAL A 111 18.26 -27.58 8.81
N LEU A 112 19.16 -26.88 9.49
CA LEU A 112 19.16 -26.78 10.95
C LEU A 112 17.86 -26.20 11.51
N SER A 113 17.27 -25.20 10.82
CA SER A 113 15.99 -24.62 11.25
C SER A 113 14.83 -25.61 11.25
N PHE A 114 14.89 -26.69 10.47
CA PHE A 114 13.88 -27.76 10.52
C PHE A 114 14.31 -28.93 11.40
N ALA A 115 15.60 -29.28 11.41
CA ALA A 115 16.11 -30.41 12.16
C ALA A 115 15.97 -30.22 13.69
N LEU A 116 16.25 -29.03 14.21
CA LEU A 116 16.20 -28.78 15.65
C LEU A 116 14.77 -28.81 16.23
N PRO A 117 13.75 -28.17 15.62
CA PRO A 117 12.35 -28.37 16.01
C PRO A 117 11.89 -29.83 15.91
N LEU A 118 12.30 -30.55 14.87
CA LEU A 118 11.93 -31.95 14.73
C LEU A 118 12.54 -32.82 15.85
N ALA A 119 13.79 -32.55 16.22
CA ALA A 119 14.43 -33.21 17.36
C ALA A 119 13.73 -32.89 18.69
N PHE A 120 13.30 -31.63 18.89
CA PHE A 120 12.48 -31.25 20.04
C PHE A 120 11.16 -32.03 20.09
N LEU A 121 10.44 -32.10 18.96
CA LEU A 121 9.19 -32.85 18.88
C LEU A 121 9.38 -34.35 19.11
N ALA A 122 10.44 -34.94 18.55
CA ALA A 122 10.77 -36.34 18.78
C ALA A 122 11.07 -36.61 20.27
N ALA A 123 11.77 -35.69 20.96
CA ALA A 123 12.02 -35.80 22.39
C ALA A 123 10.72 -35.68 23.22
N VAL A 124 9.80 -34.77 22.85
CA VAL A 124 8.48 -34.66 23.49
C VAL A 124 7.66 -35.94 23.32
N VAL A 125 7.60 -36.49 22.10
CA VAL A 125 6.89 -37.74 21.83
C VAL A 125 7.51 -38.91 22.60
N GLY A 126 8.84 -39.01 22.63
CA GLY A 126 9.54 -40.04 23.40
C GLY A 126 9.20 -39.96 24.89
N PHE A 127 9.22 -38.76 25.48
CA PHE A 127 8.85 -38.57 26.88
C PHE A 127 7.42 -39.01 27.18
N ILE A 128 6.45 -38.65 26.33
CA ILE A 128 5.04 -39.04 26.52
C ILE A 128 4.84 -40.56 26.47
N LEU A 129 5.62 -41.26 25.64
CA LEU A 129 5.48 -42.70 25.46
C LEU A 129 6.19 -43.54 26.53
N THR A 130 7.28 -43.04 27.10
CA THR A 130 8.14 -43.83 27.99
C THR A 130 8.26 -43.30 29.42
N ASP A 131 7.89 -42.05 29.67
CA ASP A 131 8.12 -41.33 30.94
C ASP A 131 9.60 -41.34 31.40
N ASP A 132 10.54 -41.46 30.44
CA ASP A 132 11.98 -41.57 30.74
C ASP A 132 12.63 -40.18 30.92
N SER A 133 13.38 -40.05 32.02
CA SER A 133 14.20 -38.88 32.36
C SER A 133 15.20 -38.44 31.27
N LEU A 134 15.65 -39.35 30.41
CA LEU A 134 16.49 -39.05 29.25
C LEU A 134 15.77 -38.10 28.28
N TYR A 135 14.52 -38.41 27.92
CA TYR A 135 13.75 -37.58 26.99
C TYR A 135 13.43 -36.21 27.60
N TYR A 136 13.16 -36.14 28.90
CA TYR A 136 13.01 -34.85 29.60
C TYR A 136 14.29 -33.99 29.50
N SER A 137 15.46 -34.62 29.60
CA SER A 137 16.75 -33.93 29.42
C SER A 137 16.96 -33.47 27.98
N LEU A 138 16.57 -34.28 26.99
CA LEU A 138 16.60 -33.93 25.57
C LEU A 138 15.66 -32.77 25.22
N ILE A 139 14.47 -32.71 25.83
CA ILE A 139 13.53 -31.58 25.68
C ILE A 139 14.21 -30.28 26.12
N LYS A 140 14.80 -30.24 27.32
CA LYS A 140 15.50 -29.04 27.83
C LYS A 140 16.66 -28.64 26.92
N LEU A 141 17.46 -29.61 26.48
CA LEU A 141 18.60 -29.36 25.59
C LEU A 141 18.15 -28.78 24.25
N THR A 142 17.23 -29.45 23.56
CA THR A 142 16.75 -29.04 22.23
C THR A 142 16.00 -27.71 22.28
N PHE A 143 15.19 -27.46 23.32
CA PHE A 143 14.55 -26.18 23.56
C PHE A 143 15.59 -25.06 23.77
N GLY A 144 16.61 -25.30 24.61
CA GLY A 144 17.70 -24.36 24.83
C GLY A 144 18.51 -24.06 23.56
N LEU A 145 18.78 -25.07 22.74
CA LEU A 145 19.44 -24.91 21.44
C LEU A 145 18.58 -24.09 20.47
N ASN A 146 17.27 -24.33 20.43
CA ASN A 146 16.34 -23.54 19.61
C ASN A 146 16.31 -22.07 20.03
N VAL A 147 16.18 -21.80 21.32
CA VAL A 147 16.21 -20.44 21.87
C VAL A 147 17.56 -19.76 21.57
N GLY A 148 18.67 -20.47 21.78
CA GLY A 148 20.01 -19.98 21.46
C GLY A 148 20.16 -19.64 19.98
N PHE A 149 19.62 -20.47 19.09
CA PHE A 149 19.67 -20.25 17.64
C PHE A 149 18.91 -18.99 17.24
N VAL A 150 17.70 -18.76 17.78
CA VAL A 150 16.97 -17.50 17.55
C VAL A 150 17.70 -16.31 18.18
N GLY A 151 18.36 -16.51 19.33
CA GLY A 151 19.22 -15.50 19.97
C GLY A 151 20.27 -14.92 19.03
N LEU A 152 20.89 -15.75 18.18
CA LEU A 152 21.86 -15.31 17.15
C LEU A 152 21.24 -14.34 16.12
N TYR A 153 19.92 -14.44 15.89
CA TYR A 153 19.16 -13.62 14.94
C TYR A 153 18.30 -12.55 15.61
N PHE A 154 18.33 -12.44 16.95
CA PHE A 154 17.45 -11.55 17.71
C PHE A 154 17.48 -10.11 17.18
N LYS A 155 18.68 -9.55 16.98
CA LYS A 155 18.86 -8.19 16.45
C LYS A 155 18.23 -8.03 15.07
N LYS A 156 18.43 -9.01 14.16
CA LYS A 156 17.89 -8.96 12.80
C LYS A 156 16.36 -9.01 12.79
N ILE A 157 15.77 -9.91 13.57
CA ILE A 157 14.32 -10.00 13.75
C ILE A 157 13.79 -8.66 14.28
N ARG A 158 14.41 -8.13 15.34
CA ARG A 158 13.98 -6.88 15.97
C ARG A 158 14.11 -5.67 15.01
N THR A 159 15.15 -5.62 14.19
CA THR A 159 15.33 -4.58 13.17
C THR A 159 14.22 -4.63 12.12
N GLU A 160 13.88 -5.81 11.59
CA GLU A 160 12.81 -5.96 10.61
C GLU A 160 11.44 -5.60 11.21
N VAL A 161 11.16 -6.06 12.44
CA VAL A 161 9.92 -5.72 13.17
C VAL A 161 9.82 -4.22 13.42
N ALA A 162 10.87 -3.57 13.90
CA ALA A 162 10.87 -2.13 14.16
C ALA A 162 10.75 -1.32 12.87
N THR A 163 11.45 -1.74 11.80
CA THR A 163 11.43 -1.04 10.50
C THR A 163 10.06 -1.11 9.86
N LEU A 164 9.30 -2.17 10.08
CA LEU A 164 8.01 -2.44 9.43
C LEU A 164 6.83 -2.48 10.41
N ALA A 165 7.02 -1.96 11.62
CA ALA A 165 6.01 -1.93 12.66
C ALA A 165 4.69 -1.38 12.12
N ASN A 166 3.62 -2.16 12.30
CA ASN A 166 2.24 -1.92 11.85
C ASN A 166 2.02 -1.79 10.33
N LEU A 167 3.07 -1.91 9.49
CA LEU A 167 2.91 -1.83 8.03
C LEU A 167 2.16 -3.02 7.44
N PHE A 168 2.13 -4.18 8.11
CA PHE A 168 1.45 -5.36 7.59
C PHE A 168 -0.04 -5.11 7.32
N LYS A 169 -0.72 -4.31 8.18
CA LYS A 169 -2.13 -3.94 7.96
C LYS A 169 -2.30 -3.00 6.77
N THR A 170 -1.41 -2.01 6.62
CA THR A 170 -1.40 -1.12 5.44
C THR A 170 -1.11 -1.91 4.17
N LEU A 171 -0.19 -2.88 4.21
CA LEU A 171 0.11 -3.75 3.07
C LEU A 171 -1.05 -4.68 2.73
N GLU A 172 -1.75 -5.21 3.73
CA GLU A 172 -3.00 -5.95 3.50
C GLU A 172 -4.06 -5.07 2.83
N ASN A 173 -4.19 -3.82 3.28
CA ASN A 173 -5.09 -2.86 2.66
C ASN A 173 -4.72 -2.57 1.20
N TYR A 174 -3.43 -2.33 0.92
CA TYR A 174 -2.93 -2.18 -0.45
C TYR A 174 -3.19 -3.42 -1.31
N SER A 175 -2.99 -4.61 -0.76
CA SER A 175 -3.33 -5.85 -1.46
C SER A 175 -4.79 -5.87 -1.86
N ASN A 176 -5.71 -5.49 -0.98
CA ASN A 176 -7.14 -5.48 -1.25
C ASN A 176 -7.53 -4.44 -2.31
N LEU A 177 -6.94 -3.24 -2.26
CA LEU A 177 -7.13 -2.21 -3.30
C LEU A 177 -6.64 -2.69 -4.68
N ILE A 178 -5.45 -3.32 -4.70
CA ILE A 178 -4.85 -3.85 -5.92
C ILE A 178 -5.66 -5.02 -6.47
N GLU A 179 -6.13 -5.92 -5.62
CA GLU A 179 -6.98 -7.04 -6.03
C GLU A 179 -8.28 -6.53 -6.67
N LEU A 180 -8.88 -5.47 -6.10
CA LEU A 180 -10.07 -4.83 -6.65
C LEU A 180 -9.81 -4.21 -8.04
N ILE A 181 -8.62 -3.63 -8.27
CA ILE A 181 -8.19 -3.13 -9.59
C ILE A 181 -7.92 -4.29 -10.55
N GLU A 182 -7.19 -5.32 -10.12
CA GLU A 182 -6.80 -6.48 -10.94
C GLU A 182 -8.03 -7.25 -11.46
N ASN A 183 -9.09 -7.36 -10.65
CA ASN A 183 -10.31 -8.07 -10.99
C ASN A 183 -11.33 -7.23 -11.77
N GLN A 184 -11.11 -5.92 -11.91
CA GLN A 184 -12.01 -5.03 -12.63
C GLN A 184 -11.67 -4.97 -14.13
N GLY A 185 -12.69 -5.09 -14.97
CA GLY A 185 -12.59 -4.78 -16.40
C GLY A 185 -12.65 -3.28 -16.62
N PHE A 186 -11.61 -2.70 -17.23
CA PHE A 186 -11.56 -1.29 -17.62
C PHE A 186 -11.53 -1.15 -19.13
N SER A 187 -12.16 -0.09 -19.64
CA SER A 187 -12.30 0.24 -21.06
C SER A 187 -11.41 1.41 -21.48
N SER A 188 -11.18 2.38 -20.59
CA SER A 188 -10.31 3.52 -20.87
C SER A 188 -8.84 3.11 -20.89
N LYS A 189 -8.11 3.66 -21.86
CA LYS A 189 -6.68 3.39 -22.07
C LYS A 189 -5.85 3.64 -20.81
N LYS A 190 -6.11 4.74 -20.09
CA LYS A 190 -5.36 5.09 -18.86
C LYS A 190 -5.53 4.02 -17.77
N LEU A 191 -6.76 3.58 -17.49
CA LEU A 191 -7.02 2.59 -16.45
C LEU A 191 -6.50 1.20 -16.85
N GLN A 192 -6.59 0.85 -18.13
CA GLN A 192 -5.98 -0.39 -18.66
C GLN A 192 -4.45 -0.38 -18.49
N ILE A 193 -3.79 0.74 -18.77
CA ILE A 193 -2.34 0.89 -18.55
C ILE A 193 -2.00 0.76 -17.06
N LEU A 194 -2.73 1.44 -16.17
CA LEU A 194 -2.52 1.37 -14.73
C LEU A 194 -2.69 -0.06 -14.19
N ARG A 195 -3.75 -0.76 -14.61
CA ARG A 195 -3.95 -2.17 -14.29
C ARG A 195 -2.82 -3.04 -14.86
N GLY A 196 -2.33 -2.72 -16.05
CA GLY A 196 -1.19 -3.40 -16.69
C GLY A 196 0.09 -3.35 -15.86
N TYR A 197 0.36 -2.25 -15.14
CA TYR A 197 1.51 -2.15 -14.24
C TYR A 197 1.45 -3.08 -13.02
N LEU A 198 0.29 -3.67 -12.73
CA LEU A 198 0.12 -4.67 -11.66
C LEU A 198 0.37 -6.11 -12.16
N SER A 199 0.61 -6.30 -13.46
CA SER A 199 0.88 -7.62 -14.04
C SER A 199 2.35 -7.99 -13.96
N MET A 200 2.67 -9.11 -13.30
CA MET A 200 4.04 -9.61 -13.20
C MET A 200 4.41 -10.48 -14.40
N LYS A 201 5.70 -10.50 -14.77
CA LYS A 201 6.21 -11.29 -15.92
C LYS A 201 5.95 -12.80 -15.82
N ASN A 202 5.82 -13.31 -14.61
CA ASN A 202 5.56 -14.73 -14.32
C ASN A 202 4.07 -15.06 -14.20
N GLY A 203 3.17 -14.10 -14.46
CA GLY A 203 1.72 -14.27 -14.32
C GLY A 203 1.19 -14.25 -12.88
N GLU A 204 2.05 -14.00 -11.89
CA GLU A 204 1.60 -13.82 -10.50
C GLU A 204 0.88 -12.46 -10.34
N LYS A 205 -0.13 -12.43 -9.47
CA LYS A 205 -0.83 -11.19 -9.10
C LYS A 205 0.00 -10.36 -8.12
N THR A 206 0.04 -9.06 -8.32
CA THR A 206 0.72 -8.12 -7.41
C THR A 206 0.02 -8.09 -6.04
N SER A 207 -1.32 -8.19 -6.02
CA SER A 207 -2.08 -8.32 -4.77
C SER A 207 -1.60 -9.50 -3.92
N ALA A 208 -1.54 -10.71 -4.51
CA ALA A 208 -1.12 -11.93 -3.83
C ALA A 208 0.31 -11.83 -3.27
N GLN A 209 1.23 -11.20 -4.01
CA GLN A 209 2.59 -10.96 -3.57
C GLN A 209 2.63 -10.05 -2.33
N ILE A 210 1.87 -8.97 -2.32
CA ILE A 210 1.80 -8.02 -1.20
C ILE A 210 1.11 -8.66 0.00
N LEU A 211 0.05 -9.45 -0.22
CA LEU A 211 -0.61 -10.22 0.83
C LEU A 211 0.36 -11.21 1.48
N GLN A 212 1.20 -11.88 0.69
CA GLN A 212 2.23 -12.77 1.21
C GLN A 212 3.22 -12.01 2.11
N MET A 213 3.67 -10.81 1.68
CA MET A 213 4.53 -9.95 2.49
C MET A 213 3.85 -9.56 3.80
N SER A 214 2.61 -9.07 3.73
CA SER A 214 1.81 -8.70 4.90
C SER A 214 1.73 -9.87 5.90
N LYS A 215 1.37 -11.07 5.43
CA LYS A 215 1.31 -12.29 6.27
C LYS A 215 2.67 -12.63 6.90
N ILE A 216 3.78 -12.50 6.17
CA ILE A 216 5.11 -12.73 6.74
C ILE A 216 5.41 -11.72 7.87
N LEU A 217 5.10 -10.45 7.65
CA LEU A 217 5.34 -9.38 8.61
C LEU A 217 4.43 -9.47 9.84
N GLY A 218 3.16 -9.84 9.66
CA GLY A 218 2.23 -10.11 10.76
C GLY A 218 2.68 -11.27 11.64
N ARG A 219 3.38 -12.27 11.08
CA ARG A 219 4.01 -13.33 11.87
C ARG A 219 5.29 -12.87 12.57
N LEU A 220 6.04 -11.93 11.99
CA LEU A 220 7.22 -11.37 12.64
C LEU A 220 6.84 -10.41 13.77
N SER A 221 5.76 -9.65 13.66
CA SER A 221 5.33 -8.69 14.68
C SER A 221 4.95 -9.36 16.00
N SER A 222 4.56 -10.65 16.00
CA SER A 222 4.33 -11.39 17.25
C SER A 222 5.60 -11.56 18.11
N PHE A 223 6.77 -11.21 17.58
CA PHE A 223 8.02 -11.21 18.33
C PHE A 223 8.03 -10.21 19.48
N GLU A 224 7.18 -9.19 19.44
CA GLU A 224 7.02 -8.23 20.54
C GLU A 224 6.40 -8.87 21.79
N ASN A 225 5.61 -9.93 21.64
CA ASN A 225 5.16 -10.75 22.76
C ASN A 225 6.27 -11.73 23.16
N LEU A 226 7.16 -11.29 24.06
CA LEU A 226 8.35 -12.06 24.45
C LEU A 226 8.04 -13.45 25.04
N ALA A 227 6.95 -13.60 25.81
CA ALA A 227 6.56 -14.89 26.37
C ALA A 227 6.08 -15.85 25.27
N GLY A 228 5.21 -15.37 24.38
CA GLY A 228 4.77 -16.14 23.20
C GLY A 228 5.94 -16.45 22.27
N ALA A 229 6.85 -15.50 22.07
CA ALA A 229 8.04 -15.67 21.25
C ALA A 229 9.00 -16.71 21.84
N LEU A 230 9.17 -16.77 23.16
CA LEU A 230 10.00 -17.78 23.81
C LEU A 230 9.47 -19.18 23.54
N ILE A 231 8.16 -19.41 23.76
CA ILE A 231 7.52 -20.71 23.56
C ILE A 231 7.56 -21.09 22.07
N ALA A 232 7.14 -20.19 21.19
CA ALA A 232 7.07 -20.43 19.75
C ALA A 232 8.45 -20.69 19.12
N ASN A 233 9.49 -19.98 19.57
CA ASN A 233 10.84 -20.18 19.07
C ASN A 233 11.53 -21.39 19.70
N GLY A 234 11.37 -21.61 21.00
CA GLY A 234 11.94 -22.79 21.67
C GLY A 234 11.35 -24.10 21.15
N SER A 235 10.10 -24.09 20.67
CA SER A 235 9.45 -25.27 20.09
C SER A 235 9.65 -25.39 18.58
N PHE A 236 9.50 -24.29 17.83
CA PHE A 236 9.34 -24.34 16.36
C PHE A 236 10.27 -23.41 15.59
N LEU A 237 11.14 -22.63 16.25
CA LEU A 237 11.92 -21.57 15.59
C LEU A 237 11.05 -20.62 14.74
N TYR A 238 9.81 -20.37 15.18
CA TYR A 238 8.76 -19.74 14.39
C TYR A 238 9.16 -18.39 13.76
N HIS A 239 9.81 -17.51 14.53
CA HIS A 239 10.22 -16.19 14.05
C HIS A 239 11.45 -16.28 13.14
N LEU A 240 12.32 -17.26 13.35
CA LEU A 240 13.45 -17.52 12.46
C LEU A 240 12.96 -18.00 11.07
N HIS A 241 11.99 -18.91 11.03
CA HIS A 241 11.34 -19.30 9.76
C HIS A 241 10.65 -18.12 9.07
N SER A 242 9.99 -17.25 9.85
CA SER A 242 9.34 -16.05 9.32
C SER A 242 10.37 -15.06 8.75
N LEU A 243 11.52 -14.88 9.40
CA LEU A 243 12.63 -14.07 8.89
C LEU A 243 13.20 -14.67 7.59
N PHE A 244 13.43 -15.98 7.55
CA PHE A 244 13.92 -16.63 6.34
C PHE A 244 12.91 -16.57 5.19
N ALA A 245 11.61 -16.60 5.50
CA ALA A 245 10.55 -16.38 4.51
C ALA A 245 10.59 -14.94 3.99
N LEU A 246 10.80 -13.95 4.87
CA LEU A 246 10.96 -12.54 4.48
C LEU A 246 12.14 -12.36 3.54
N TYR A 247 13.31 -12.93 3.85
CA TYR A 247 14.48 -12.83 3.00
C TYR A 247 14.26 -13.50 1.63
N ARG A 248 13.60 -14.66 1.58
CA ARG A 248 13.24 -15.27 0.28
C ARG A 248 12.29 -14.40 -0.53
N TRP A 249 11.26 -13.85 0.12
CA TRP A 249 10.31 -12.96 -0.54
C TRP A 249 11.02 -11.71 -1.08
N LYS A 250 11.83 -11.07 -0.24
CA LYS A 250 12.59 -9.87 -0.60
C LYS A 250 13.57 -10.14 -1.73
N GLY A 251 14.25 -11.29 -1.71
CA GLY A 251 15.16 -11.70 -2.78
C GLY A 251 14.46 -12.01 -4.12
N LYS A 252 13.16 -12.35 -4.10
CA LYS A 252 12.38 -12.62 -5.31
C LYS A 252 11.76 -11.34 -5.89
N TYR A 253 11.32 -10.42 -5.04
CA TYR A 253 10.42 -9.33 -5.46
C TYR A 253 10.92 -7.92 -5.16
N ALA A 254 11.87 -7.74 -4.25
CA ALA A 254 12.39 -6.42 -3.91
C ALA A 254 13.62 -6.07 -4.78
N GLY A 255 14.01 -4.79 -4.79
CA GLY A 255 15.13 -4.30 -5.58
C GLY A 255 14.93 -2.89 -6.15
N ALA A 256 13.68 -2.44 -6.25
CA ALA A 256 13.30 -1.07 -6.61
C ALA A 256 12.07 -0.64 -5.80
N PRO A 257 11.81 0.67 -5.67
CA PRO A 257 10.57 1.17 -5.10
C PRO A 257 9.35 0.57 -5.83
N PRO A 258 8.29 0.18 -5.09
CA PRO A 258 7.18 -0.55 -5.67
C PRO A 258 6.27 0.34 -6.52
N GLN A 259 6.13 0.01 -7.81
CA GLN A 259 5.26 0.71 -8.76
C GLN A 259 3.77 0.66 -8.38
N TYR A 260 3.35 -0.36 -7.63
CA TYR A 260 1.95 -0.48 -7.21
C TYR A 260 1.48 0.69 -6.33
N LEU A 261 2.39 1.38 -5.64
CA LEU A 261 2.05 2.58 -4.86
C LEU A 261 1.55 3.68 -5.79
N ASP A 262 2.23 3.90 -6.92
CA ASP A 262 1.81 4.89 -7.91
C ASP A 262 0.46 4.53 -8.54
N VAL A 263 0.21 3.24 -8.76
CA VAL A 263 -1.08 2.76 -9.28
C VAL A 263 -2.21 3.07 -8.30
N ILE A 264 -2.07 2.70 -7.02
CA ILE A 264 -3.06 3.01 -5.98
C ILE A 264 -3.29 4.52 -5.91
N ALA A 265 -2.21 5.30 -5.89
CA ALA A 265 -2.26 6.74 -5.78
C ALA A 265 -3.00 7.39 -6.96
N GLU A 266 -2.75 6.91 -8.18
CA GLU A 266 -3.43 7.40 -9.39
C GLU A 266 -4.92 7.06 -9.38
N PHE A 267 -5.29 5.84 -8.96
CA PHE A 267 -6.71 5.46 -8.82
C PHE A 267 -7.42 6.31 -7.75
N GLU A 268 -6.80 6.61 -6.61
CA GLU A 268 -7.39 7.49 -5.59
C GLU A 268 -7.59 8.93 -6.11
N ALA A 269 -6.61 9.46 -6.85
CA ALA A 269 -6.72 10.79 -7.46
C ALA A 269 -7.84 10.83 -8.51
N LEU A 270 -7.88 9.85 -9.43
CA LEU A 270 -8.92 9.75 -10.46
C LEU A 270 -10.30 9.54 -9.84
N ASN A 271 -10.43 8.73 -8.79
CA ASN A 271 -11.70 8.53 -8.07
C ASN A 271 -12.19 9.80 -7.37
N SER A 272 -11.28 10.64 -6.86
CA SER A 272 -11.63 11.95 -6.29
C SER A 272 -12.26 12.87 -7.35
N LEU A 273 -11.67 12.91 -8.55
CA LEU A 273 -12.21 13.68 -9.69
C LEU A 273 -13.50 13.08 -10.23
N ALA A 274 -13.60 11.74 -10.33
CA ALA A 274 -14.81 11.05 -10.78
C ALA A 274 -15.98 11.26 -9.81
N ASN A 275 -15.70 11.31 -8.50
CA ASN A 275 -16.70 11.65 -7.51
C ASN A 275 -17.22 13.08 -7.68
N PHE A 276 -16.35 14.03 -8.06
CA PHE A 276 -16.77 15.39 -8.36
C PHE A 276 -17.68 15.47 -9.59
N GLY A 277 -17.34 14.75 -10.67
CA GLY A 277 -18.20 14.64 -11.85
C GLY A 277 -19.55 13.98 -11.55
N PHE A 278 -19.56 12.89 -10.78
CA PHE A 278 -20.78 12.21 -10.35
C PHE A 278 -21.74 13.14 -9.59
N ASN A 279 -21.19 14.00 -8.72
CA ASN A 279 -21.98 14.94 -7.93
C ASN A 279 -22.46 16.16 -8.73
N ASN A 280 -21.89 16.42 -9.91
CA ASN A 280 -22.21 17.56 -10.76
C ASN A 280 -22.44 17.08 -12.22
N PRO A 281 -23.50 16.29 -12.48
CA PRO A 281 -23.75 15.71 -13.80
C PRO A 281 -23.95 16.74 -14.92
N GLU A 282 -24.24 17.99 -14.57
CA GLU A 282 -24.34 19.11 -15.50
C GLU A 282 -22.98 19.67 -15.97
N PHE A 283 -21.87 19.28 -15.33
CA PHE A 283 -20.54 19.75 -15.72
C PHE A 283 -20.04 19.02 -16.97
N THR A 284 -19.28 19.75 -17.79
CA THR A 284 -18.66 19.20 -19.00
C THR A 284 -17.15 19.23 -18.89
N PHE A 285 -16.50 18.24 -19.50
CA PHE A 285 -15.08 18.31 -19.77
C PHE A 285 -14.78 19.31 -20.90
N PRO A 286 -13.63 20.00 -20.86
CA PRO A 286 -13.22 20.87 -21.94
C PRO A 286 -12.91 20.06 -23.20
N ILE A 287 -13.34 20.59 -24.35
CA ILE A 287 -13.06 20.02 -25.67
C ILE A 287 -11.88 20.80 -26.27
N PHE A 288 -10.84 20.08 -26.69
CA PHE A 288 -9.67 20.70 -27.30
C PHE A 288 -9.99 21.24 -28.70
N SER A 289 -9.60 22.49 -28.92
CA SER A 289 -9.64 23.15 -30.23
C SER A 289 -8.23 23.25 -30.80
N ASP A 290 -8.10 23.14 -32.12
CA ASP A 290 -6.82 23.40 -32.81
C ASP A 290 -6.55 24.91 -32.94
N LYS A 291 -7.52 25.77 -32.57
CA LYS A 291 -7.37 27.22 -32.49
C LYS A 291 -7.03 27.63 -31.05
N LYS A 292 -6.16 28.62 -30.87
CA LYS A 292 -5.82 29.24 -29.55
C LYS A 292 -6.95 30.13 -29.03
N ILE A 293 -8.13 29.55 -28.81
CA ILE A 293 -9.34 30.25 -28.36
C ILE A 293 -9.93 29.49 -27.18
N LEU A 294 -10.24 30.20 -26.10
CA LEU A 294 -11.08 29.68 -25.02
C LEU A 294 -12.51 30.16 -25.25
N THR A 295 -13.44 29.22 -25.40
CA THR A 295 -14.88 29.53 -25.48
C THR A 295 -15.60 28.69 -24.45
N ALA A 296 -16.37 29.35 -23.60
CA ALA A 296 -17.17 28.66 -22.60
C ALA A 296 -18.52 29.37 -22.46
N ARG A 297 -19.54 28.59 -22.09
CA ARG A 297 -20.89 29.07 -21.79
C ARG A 297 -21.24 28.60 -20.39
N GLN A 298 -22.01 29.40 -19.66
CA GLN A 298 -22.44 29.07 -18.29
C GLN A 298 -21.24 28.76 -17.36
N ILE A 299 -20.18 29.57 -17.45
CA ILE A 299 -19.00 29.42 -16.59
C ILE A 299 -19.43 29.60 -15.13
N GLY A 300 -19.05 28.62 -14.31
CA GLY A 300 -19.28 28.65 -12.86
C GLY A 300 -18.00 28.32 -12.11
N HIS A 301 -17.78 29.00 -10.97
CA HIS A 301 -16.68 28.64 -10.08
C HIS A 301 -17.07 27.43 -9.22
N PRO A 302 -16.27 26.35 -9.17
CA PRO A 302 -16.62 25.08 -8.51
C PRO A 302 -16.83 25.22 -6.98
N LEU A 303 -16.27 26.26 -6.36
CA LEU A 303 -16.44 26.56 -4.93
C LEU A 303 -17.63 27.49 -4.62
N LEU A 304 -18.33 28.00 -5.63
CA LEU A 304 -19.50 28.88 -5.44
C LEU A 304 -20.80 28.07 -5.55
N THR A 305 -21.79 28.44 -4.75
CA THR A 305 -23.12 27.83 -4.86
C THR A 305 -23.76 28.15 -6.21
N ARG A 306 -24.64 27.29 -6.71
CA ARG A 306 -25.32 27.48 -8.02
C ARG A 306 -25.99 28.85 -8.18
N LYS A 307 -26.47 29.46 -7.09
CA LYS A 307 -27.09 30.79 -7.10
C LYS A 307 -26.11 31.95 -7.30
N SER A 308 -24.82 31.72 -7.02
CA SER A 308 -23.76 32.73 -7.05
C SER A 308 -22.64 32.40 -8.06
N ALA A 309 -22.70 31.24 -8.73
CA ALA A 309 -21.61 30.74 -9.56
C ALA A 309 -21.56 31.33 -10.97
N PHE A 310 -22.70 31.68 -11.56
CA PHE A 310 -22.75 32.15 -12.94
C PHE A 310 -22.39 33.63 -13.05
N ALA A 311 -21.41 33.95 -13.91
CA ALA A 311 -21.20 35.33 -14.34
C ALA A 311 -22.46 35.82 -15.07
N PRO A 312 -22.98 37.03 -14.77
CA PRO A 312 -23.99 37.65 -15.61
C PRO A 312 -23.41 37.79 -17.03
N ILE A 313 -24.16 37.28 -18.01
CA ILE A 313 -23.83 37.35 -19.44
C ILE A 313 -23.76 38.81 -19.88
#